data_AF-A0A0D0B9N4-F1
#
_entry.id   AF-A0A0D0B9N4-F1
#
_cell.length_a   1.000
_cell.length_b   1.000
_cell.length_c   1.000
_cell.angle_alpha   90.00
_cell.angle_beta   90.00
_cell.angle_gamma   90.00
#
_symmetry.space_group_name_H-M   'P 1'
#
loop_
_entity.id
_entity.type
_entity.pdbx_description
1 polymer ?
#
loop_
_entity_poly.entity_id
_entity_poly.type
_entity_poly.pdbx_seq_one_letter_code
_entity_poly.pdbx_strand_id
1 'polypeptide(L)'
;MSSSLAWEMPFLRFPRIALVNEYLRYCQRYYLFYLNSSQRPSSFDLWYRYMAENYPGNELEGFESWFWGVPQLPPLVRFQPVPPEAEYPSPQRVFQCFYPGCNERYRTKQYRDNHFDKIHLGFRYLCDLCHASFMNKGSVKKHKDWGRCPMTKSG
;
A
#
# COMPACT_ATOMS: atom_id res chain seq x y z
N MET A 1 -34.53 -6.99 27.46
CA MET A 1 -33.28 -6.56 28.12
C MET A 1 -32.14 -6.97 27.20
N SER A 2 -31.51 -5.97 26.58
CA SER A 2 -30.48 -6.13 25.54
C SER A 2 -29.18 -6.60 26.18
N SER A 3 -28.76 -7.83 25.90
CA SER A 3 -27.45 -8.33 26.29
C SER A 3 -26.45 -7.92 25.22
N SER A 4 -25.60 -6.97 25.59
CA SER A 4 -24.35 -6.56 24.95
C SER A 4 -23.65 -7.73 24.24
N LEU A 5 -23.71 -7.74 22.90
CA LEU A 5 -22.77 -8.51 22.08
C LEU A 5 -21.40 -7.85 22.24
N ALA A 6 -20.61 -8.39 23.17
CA ALA A 6 -19.20 -8.14 23.26
C ALA A 6 -18.57 -8.47 21.90
N TRP A 7 -17.98 -7.46 21.28
CA TRP A 7 -17.24 -7.51 20.02
C TRP A 7 -15.94 -8.27 20.25
N GLU A 8 -16.02 -9.57 20.48
CA GLU A 8 -14.87 -10.46 20.38
C GLU A 8 -14.46 -10.53 18.91
N MET A 9 -13.70 -9.51 18.51
CA MET A 9 -13.06 -9.40 17.21
C MET A 9 -12.01 -10.51 17.13
N PRO A 10 -12.21 -11.56 16.31
CA PRO A 10 -11.27 -12.67 16.24
C PRO A 10 -9.88 -12.13 15.87
N PHE A 11 -8.87 -12.68 16.54
CA PHE A 11 -7.44 -12.40 16.41
C PHE A 11 -7.09 -11.84 15.02
N LEU A 12 -6.73 -10.56 14.97
CA LEU A 12 -6.41 -9.85 13.73
C LEU A 12 -5.27 -10.60 13.01
N ARG A 13 -5.55 -11.15 11.82
CA ARG A 13 -4.56 -11.83 10.96
C ARG A 13 -3.36 -10.95 10.60
N PHE A 14 -3.52 -9.62 10.68
CA PHE A 14 -2.46 -8.62 10.47
C PHE A 14 -2.52 -7.48 11.50
N PRO A 15 -1.37 -6.94 11.94
CA PRO A 15 -1.36 -5.75 12.80
C PRO A 15 -1.91 -4.53 12.03
N ARG A 16 -2.94 -3.87 12.58
CA ARG A 16 -3.62 -2.70 11.97
C ARG A 16 -2.65 -1.64 11.46
N ILE A 17 -1.55 -1.39 12.19
CA ILE A 17 -0.56 -0.36 11.84
C ILE A 17 0.19 -0.66 10.55
N ALA A 18 0.43 -1.94 10.22
CA ALA A 18 1.11 -2.32 8.99
C ALA A 18 0.24 -2.03 7.75
N LEU A 19 -1.08 -2.00 7.92
CA LEU A 19 -2.03 -1.72 6.86
C LEU A 19 -2.40 -0.24 6.72
N VAL A 20 -2.00 0.62 7.66
CA VAL A 20 -2.21 2.08 7.54
C VAL A 20 -1.48 2.65 6.33
N ASN A 21 -0.23 2.25 6.10
CA ASN A 21 0.54 2.69 4.93
C ASN A 21 -0.15 2.26 3.63
N GLU A 22 -0.66 1.03 3.57
CA GLU A 22 -1.35 0.50 2.40
C GLU A 22 -2.70 1.20 2.17
N TYR A 23 -3.43 1.53 3.25
CA TYR A 23 -4.66 2.32 3.19
C TYR A 23 -4.42 3.77 2.75
N LEU A 24 -3.37 4.41 3.26
CA LEU A 24 -3.00 5.77 2.85
C LEU A 24 -2.60 5.80 1.37
N ARG A 25 -1.86 4.79 0.91
CA ARG A 25 -1.48 4.63 -0.49
C ARG A 25 -2.71 4.38 -1.37
N TYR A 26 -3.67 3.57 -0.92
CA TYR A 26 -4.99 3.43 -1.55
C TYR A 26 -5.71 4.77 -1.66
N CYS A 27 -5.81 5.55 -0.58
CA CYS A 27 -6.48 6.85 -0.58
C CYS A 27 -5.80 7.86 -1.52
N GLN A 28 -4.47 7.96 -1.50
CA GLN A 28 -3.74 8.88 -2.38
C GLN A 28 -3.92 8.51 -3.85
N ARG A 29 -3.89 7.21 -4.16
CA ARG A 29 -4.14 6.73 -5.51
C ARG A 29 -5.59 6.99 -5.93
N TYR A 30 -6.56 6.79 -5.02
CA TYR A 30 -7.95 7.16 -5.24
C TYR A 30 -8.07 8.64 -5.64
N TYR A 31 -7.52 9.55 -4.84
CA TYR A 31 -7.65 10.98 -5.15
C TYR A 31 -6.93 11.37 -6.43
N LEU A 32 -5.78 10.77 -6.77
CA LEU A 32 -5.07 11.05 -8.02
C LEU A 32 -5.88 10.69 -9.27
N PHE A 33 -6.59 9.56 -9.27
CA PHE A 33 -7.35 9.08 -10.43
C PHE A 33 -8.81 9.57 -10.45
N TYR A 34 -9.31 10.07 -9.33
CA TYR A 34 -10.70 10.51 -9.16
C TYR A 34 -10.78 11.98 -8.72
N LEU A 35 -9.84 12.84 -9.14
CA LEU A 35 -9.76 14.26 -8.77
C LEU A 35 -11.08 15.04 -8.92
N ASN A 36 -12.01 14.58 -9.77
CA ASN A 36 -13.32 15.19 -10.01
C ASN A 36 -14.52 14.34 -9.55
N SER A 37 -14.31 13.29 -8.75
CA SER A 37 -15.38 12.44 -8.23
C SER A 37 -15.98 13.02 -6.96
N SER A 38 -17.31 13.01 -6.85
CA SER A 38 -18.02 13.28 -5.59
C SER A 38 -17.95 12.11 -4.60
N GLN A 39 -17.45 10.95 -5.04
CA GLN A 39 -17.28 9.78 -4.20
C GLN A 39 -16.00 9.88 -3.36
N ARG A 40 -16.04 9.31 -2.15
CA ARG A 40 -14.90 9.22 -1.23
C ARG A 40 -14.34 7.79 -1.24
N PRO A 41 -13.04 7.60 -0.95
CA PRO A 41 -12.50 6.27 -0.73
C PRO A 41 -13.22 5.59 0.43
N SER A 42 -13.23 4.25 0.43
CA SER A 42 -13.79 3.48 1.54
C SER A 42 -13.11 3.87 2.86
N SER A 43 -13.84 3.82 3.98
CA SER A 43 -13.23 4.05 5.30
C SER A 43 -12.19 2.97 5.61
N PHE A 44 -11.24 3.27 6.50
CA PHE A 44 -10.21 2.33 6.92
C PHE A 44 -10.82 1.01 7.40
N ASP A 45 -11.89 1.06 8.20
CA ASP A 45 -12.52 -0.15 8.74
C ASP A 45 -13.19 -1.00 7.65
N LEU A 46 -13.87 -0.39 6.68
CA LEU A 46 -14.48 -1.12 5.57
C LEU A 46 -13.42 -1.72 4.64
N TRP A 47 -12.40 -0.94 4.32
CA TRP A 47 -11.26 -1.40 3.54
C TRP A 47 -10.54 -2.54 4.26
N TYR A 48 -10.28 -2.41 5.57
CA TYR A 48 -9.63 -3.43 6.40
C TYR A 48 -10.44 -4.74 6.45
N ARG A 49 -11.76 -4.67 6.65
CA ARG A 49 -12.61 -5.88 6.66
C ARG A 49 -12.54 -6.62 5.34
N TYR A 50 -12.69 -5.89 4.23
CA TYR A 50 -12.59 -6.48 2.90
C TYR A 50 -11.21 -7.15 2.71
N MET A 51 -10.12 -6.50 3.13
CA MET A 51 -8.78 -7.10 3.09
C MET A 51 -8.67 -8.38 3.92
N ALA A 52 -9.18 -8.36 5.16
CA ALA A 52 -9.12 -9.50 6.07
C ALA A 52 -9.91 -10.72 5.54
N GLU A 53 -11.02 -10.48 4.85
CA GLU A 53 -11.89 -11.51 4.29
C GLU A 53 -11.40 -12.06 2.95
N ASN A 54 -10.74 -11.24 2.12
CA ASN A 54 -10.44 -11.58 0.73
C ASN A 54 -8.96 -11.88 0.45
N TYR A 55 -8.03 -11.43 1.30
CA TYR A 55 -6.60 -11.69 1.08
C TYR A 55 -6.28 -13.16 1.37
N PRO A 56 -5.78 -13.95 0.40
CA PRO A 56 -5.51 -15.37 0.62
C PRO A 56 -4.25 -15.60 1.47
N GLY A 57 -3.31 -14.66 1.53
CA GLY A 57 -2.04 -14.82 2.23
C GLY A 57 -2.16 -14.79 3.75
N ASN A 58 -1.31 -15.57 4.43
CA ASN A 58 -1.28 -15.66 5.91
C ASN A 58 -0.36 -14.61 6.56
N GLU A 59 0.51 -13.98 5.79
CA GLU A 59 1.46 -12.94 6.20
C GLU A 59 1.40 -11.79 5.18
N LEU A 60 1.98 -10.63 5.47
CA LEU A 60 1.98 -9.50 4.52
C LEU A 60 2.90 -9.72 3.29
N GLU A 61 3.62 -10.84 3.25
CA GLU A 61 4.44 -11.21 2.09
C GLU A 61 3.55 -11.53 0.88
N GLY A 62 3.77 -10.81 -0.23
CA GLY A 62 2.90 -10.90 -1.41
C GLY A 62 1.57 -10.14 -1.28
N PHE A 63 1.30 -9.49 -0.14
CA PHE A 63 0.10 -8.66 0.06
C PHE A 63 0.02 -7.56 -0.98
N GLU A 64 1.12 -6.84 -1.23
CA GLU A 64 1.13 -5.79 -2.25
C GLU A 64 0.81 -6.33 -3.64
N SER A 65 1.44 -7.44 -4.05
CA SER A 65 1.19 -8.04 -5.36
C SER A 65 -0.26 -8.47 -5.53
N TRP A 66 -0.85 -9.09 -4.51
CA TRP A 66 -2.27 -9.43 -4.51
C TRP A 66 -3.14 -8.17 -4.53
N PHE A 67 -2.88 -7.22 -3.63
CA PHE A 67 -3.66 -5.99 -3.50
C PHE A 67 -3.71 -5.20 -4.80
N TRP A 68 -2.60 -5.17 -5.55
CA TRP A 68 -2.52 -4.54 -6.86
C TRP A 68 -3.08 -5.38 -8.01
N GLY A 69 -3.16 -6.70 -7.83
CA GLY A 69 -3.71 -7.66 -8.79
C GLY A 69 -5.21 -7.90 -8.65
N VAL A 70 -5.86 -7.46 -7.56
CA VAL A 70 -7.32 -7.56 -7.37
C VAL A 70 -8.02 -6.53 -8.25
N PRO A 71 -8.67 -6.94 -9.35
CA PRO A 71 -9.65 -6.07 -9.98
C PRO A 71 -10.77 -5.88 -8.94
N GLN A 72 -11.49 -4.77 -8.94
CA GLN A 72 -12.75 -4.60 -8.20
C GLN A 72 -12.71 -4.59 -6.64
N LEU A 73 -11.72 -3.89 -6.05
CA LEU A 73 -11.99 -3.13 -4.81
C LEU A 73 -13.24 -2.22 -5.03
N PRO A 74 -14.08 -1.95 -4.01
CA PRO A 74 -15.43 -1.44 -4.19
C PRO A 74 -15.49 -0.21 -5.11
N PRO A 75 -16.55 -0.13 -5.93
CA PRO A 75 -16.46 -0.13 -7.38
C PRO A 75 -15.55 1.00 -7.88
N LEU A 76 -14.27 0.70 -8.11
CA LEU A 76 -13.33 1.60 -8.78
C LEU A 76 -13.54 1.52 -10.31
N VAL A 77 -14.69 1.98 -10.79
CA VAL A 77 -15.17 1.83 -12.19
C VAL A 77 -14.24 2.48 -13.23
N ARG A 78 -13.23 3.25 -12.82
CA ARG A 78 -12.28 3.93 -13.73
C ARG A 78 -10.82 3.79 -13.33
N PHE A 79 -10.49 2.78 -12.54
CA PHE A 79 -9.09 2.42 -12.37
C PHE A 79 -8.62 1.74 -13.66
N GLN A 80 -7.67 2.34 -14.39
CA GLN A 80 -6.87 1.52 -15.29
C GLN A 80 -6.03 0.62 -14.38
N PRO A 81 -6.24 -0.72 -14.41
CA PRO A 81 -5.33 -1.62 -13.73
C PRO A 81 -3.91 -1.26 -14.15
N VAL A 82 -2.93 -1.49 -13.27
CA VAL A 82 -1.55 -1.56 -13.77
C VAL A 82 -1.61 -2.53 -14.94
N PRO A 83 -1.28 -2.11 -16.18
CA PRO A 83 -1.41 -3.00 -17.32
C PRO A 83 -0.63 -4.27 -16.98
N PRO A 84 -1.16 -5.49 -17.18
CA PRO A 84 -0.45 -6.71 -16.83
C PRO A 84 0.99 -6.73 -17.36
N GLU A 85 1.21 -6.09 -18.51
CA GLU A 85 2.51 -5.91 -19.16
C GLU A 85 3.49 -5.07 -18.33
N ALA A 86 3.00 -4.16 -17.48
CA ALA A 86 3.77 -3.33 -16.57
C ALA A 86 4.15 -4.03 -15.26
N GLU A 87 3.63 -5.25 -15.01
CA GLU A 87 4.12 -6.13 -13.93
C GLU A 87 5.39 -6.88 -14.31
N TYR A 88 5.63 -7.04 -15.61
CA TYR A 88 6.78 -7.73 -16.16
C TYR A 88 7.79 -6.75 -16.75
N PRO A 89 9.08 -7.11 -16.81
CA PRO A 89 10.04 -6.29 -17.52
C PRO A 89 9.73 -6.33 -19.02
N SER A 90 9.83 -5.18 -19.68
CA SER A 90 9.78 -5.07 -21.14
C SER A 90 10.83 -5.96 -21.82
N PRO A 91 10.78 -6.17 -23.15
CA PRO A 91 11.81 -6.92 -23.88
C PRO A 91 13.24 -6.40 -23.63
N GLN A 92 13.41 -5.11 -23.28
CA GLN A 92 14.69 -4.53 -22.90
C GLN A 92 15.11 -4.80 -21.45
N ARG A 93 14.42 -5.72 -20.75
CA ARG A 93 14.63 -6.06 -19.33
C ARG A 93 14.51 -4.88 -18.36
N VAL A 94 13.62 -3.93 -18.67
CA VAL A 94 13.34 -2.76 -17.82
C VAL A 94 11.85 -2.64 -17.50
N PHE A 95 11.55 -2.12 -16.31
CA PHE A 95 10.20 -1.80 -15.84
C PHE A 95 9.92 -0.31 -16.09
N GLN A 96 8.91 -0.02 -16.92
CA GLN A 96 8.49 1.35 -17.21
C GLN A 96 7.50 1.86 -16.16
N CYS A 97 7.56 3.16 -15.86
CA CYS A 97 6.52 3.82 -15.08
C CYS A 97 5.18 3.75 -15.84
N PHE A 98 4.12 3.37 -15.13
CA PHE A 98 2.78 3.26 -15.72
C PHE A 98 1.97 4.56 -15.60
N TYR A 99 2.55 5.63 -15.03
CA TYR A 99 1.88 6.92 -14.94
C TYR A 99 1.82 7.58 -16.33
N PRO A 100 0.64 8.02 -16.81
CA PRO A 100 0.50 8.64 -18.12
C PRO A 100 1.46 9.84 -18.29
N GLY A 101 2.23 9.84 -19.38
CA GLY A 101 3.22 10.88 -19.67
C GLY A 101 4.55 10.76 -18.91
N CYS A 102 4.73 9.74 -18.06
CA CYS A 102 6.01 9.46 -17.41
C CYS A 102 6.85 8.48 -18.24
N ASN A 103 8.08 8.89 -18.60
CA ASN A 103 9.00 8.10 -19.43
C ASN A 103 10.10 7.39 -18.60
N GLU A 104 10.00 7.41 -17.28
CA GLU A 104 11.01 6.85 -16.39
C GLU A 104 11.05 5.31 -16.44
N ARG A 105 12.27 4.75 -16.43
CA ARG A 105 12.54 3.32 -16.59
C ARG A 105 13.49 2.82 -15.52
N TYR A 106 13.25 1.60 -15.04
CA TYR A 106 13.98 1.02 -13.91
C TYR A 106 14.42 -0.40 -14.19
N ARG A 107 15.52 -0.81 -13.56
CA ARG A 107 16.04 -2.19 -13.67
C ARG A 107 15.24 -3.20 -12.85
N THR A 108 14.49 -2.75 -11.85
CA THR A 108 13.66 -3.62 -11.01
C THR A 108 12.27 -3.03 -10.78
N LYS A 109 11.28 -3.89 -10.57
CA LYS A 109 9.90 -3.52 -10.21
C LYS A 109 9.87 -2.61 -8.97
N GLN A 110 10.64 -2.97 -7.94
CA GLN A 110 10.72 -2.19 -6.69
C GLN A 110 11.14 -0.73 -6.91
N TYR A 111 12.11 -0.46 -7.78
CA TYR A 111 12.55 0.91 -8.04
C TYR A 111 11.49 1.72 -8.81
N ARG A 112 10.80 1.08 -9.76
CA ARG A 112 9.66 1.70 -10.48
C ARG A 112 8.53 2.05 -9.52
N ASP A 113 8.17 1.12 -8.64
CA ASP A 113 7.09 1.32 -7.66
C ASP A 113 7.47 2.41 -6.63
N ASN A 114 8.71 2.43 -6.14
CA ASN A 114 9.21 3.51 -5.28
C ASN A 114 9.18 4.88 -5.95
N HIS A 115 9.51 4.94 -7.25
CA HIS A 115 9.38 6.17 -8.04
C HIS A 115 7.93 6.63 -8.10
N PHE A 116 7.01 5.72 -8.43
CA PHE A 116 5.59 6.03 -8.54
C PHE A 116 5.04 6.61 -7.23
N ASP A 117 5.33 5.95 -6.12
CA ASP A 117 4.94 6.40 -4.79
C ASP A 117 5.46 7.79 -4.48
N LYS A 118 6.76 8.01 -4.69
CA LYS A 118 7.41 9.26 -4.35
C LYS A 118 6.95 10.42 -5.22
N ILE A 119 6.91 10.21 -6.54
CA ILE A 119 6.82 11.27 -7.55
C ILE A 119 5.37 11.52 -7.95
N HIS A 120 4.56 10.47 -8.09
CA HIS A 120 3.18 10.60 -8.55
C HIS A 120 2.17 10.59 -7.42
N LEU A 121 2.41 9.82 -6.34
CA LEU A 121 1.52 9.82 -5.16
C LEU A 121 1.93 10.82 -4.08
N GLY A 122 3.21 11.25 -4.05
CA GLY A 122 3.75 12.00 -2.91
C GLY A 122 3.79 11.16 -1.61
N PHE A 123 3.69 9.85 -1.73
CA PHE A 123 3.61 8.92 -0.61
C PHE A 123 4.93 8.88 0.18
N ARG A 124 4.78 8.67 1.49
CA ARG A 124 5.89 8.50 2.43
C ARG A 124 5.61 7.30 3.32
N TYR A 125 6.65 6.50 3.53
CA TYR A 125 6.58 5.32 4.39
C TYR A 125 6.89 5.73 5.82
N LEU A 126 5.97 5.43 6.74
CA LEU A 126 6.16 5.76 8.16
C LEU A 126 6.78 4.59 8.91
N CYS A 127 7.69 4.89 9.84
CA CYS A 127 8.09 3.97 10.89
C CYS A 127 6.90 3.74 11.82
N ASP A 128 6.48 2.50 12.00
CA ASP A 128 5.41 2.09 12.94
C ASP A 128 5.76 2.34 14.43
N LEU A 129 7.03 2.54 14.77
CA LEU A 129 7.45 2.77 16.16
C LEU A 129 7.56 4.27 16.50
N CYS A 130 8.22 5.04 15.65
CA CYS A 130 8.53 6.46 15.93
C CYS A 130 7.86 7.44 14.96
N HIS A 131 7.10 6.94 13.98
CA HIS A 131 6.40 7.71 12.95
C HIS A 131 7.31 8.61 12.08
N ALA A 132 8.62 8.41 12.10
CA ALA A 132 9.52 9.06 11.17
C ALA A 132 9.17 8.68 9.71
N SER A 133 9.24 9.66 8.81
CA SER A 133 8.85 9.53 7.41
C SER A 133 10.05 9.21 6.51
N PHE A 134 9.86 8.26 5.60
CA PHE A 134 10.91 7.76 4.70
C PHE A 134 10.42 7.68 3.25
N MET A 135 11.39 7.60 2.34
CA MET A 135 11.14 7.59 0.89
C MET A 135 10.66 6.24 0.35
N ASN A 136 10.98 5.13 1.03
CA ASN A 136 10.63 3.77 0.63
C ASN A 136 10.71 2.81 1.83
N LYS A 137 10.14 1.60 1.68
CA LYS A 137 10.15 0.54 2.72
C LYS A 137 11.57 0.15 3.17
N GLY A 138 12.52 0.06 2.24
CA GLY A 138 13.91 -0.30 2.54
C GLY A 138 14.60 0.70 3.47
N SER A 139 14.29 1.99 3.34
CA SER A 139 14.77 3.04 4.24
C SER A 139 14.20 2.90 5.65
N VAL A 140 12.91 2.56 5.80
CA VAL A 140 12.31 2.28 7.12
C VAL A 140 12.99 1.08 7.79
N LYS A 141 13.22 0.00 7.03
CA LYS A 141 13.91 -1.18 7.53
C LYS A 141 15.32 -0.85 8.02
N LYS A 142 16.14 -0.18 7.20
CA LYS A 142 17.48 0.29 7.59
C LYS A 142 17.47 1.29 8.76
N HIS A 143 16.38 2.00 8.98
CA HIS A 143 16.23 2.88 10.14
C HIS A 143 16.05 2.06 11.43
N LYS A 144 15.25 1.00 11.40
CA LYS A 144 15.08 0.06 12.52
C LYS A 144 16.32 -0.79 12.76
N ASP A 145 16.81 -1.47 11.73
CA ASP A 145 17.89 -2.46 11.82
C ASP A 145 19.21 -1.85 12.31
N TRP A 146 19.49 -0.60 11.96
CA TRP A 146 20.72 0.10 12.40
C TRP A 146 20.53 0.86 13.71
N GLY A 147 19.44 0.61 14.45
CA GLY A 147 19.15 1.28 15.72
C GLY A 147 19.01 2.80 15.61
N ARG A 148 18.67 3.32 14.42
CA ARG A 148 18.39 4.76 14.22
C ARG A 148 16.97 5.13 14.64
N CYS A 149 16.14 4.16 14.98
CA CYS A 149 14.86 4.39 15.61
C CYS A 149 15.06 4.68 17.10
N PRO A 150 14.61 5.84 17.62
CA PRO A 150 14.74 6.14 19.05
C PRO A 150 14.00 5.11 19.91
N MET A 151 12.95 4.50 19.35
CA MET A 151 12.12 3.50 20.04
C MET A 151 12.71 2.08 20.01
N THR A 152 13.78 1.83 19.24
CA THR A 152 14.49 0.53 19.27
C THR A 152 15.71 0.56 20.19
N LYS A 153 16.08 1.75 20.71
CA LYS A 153 17.15 1.90 21.71
C LYS A 153 16.54 1.79 23.12
N SER A 154 16.09 0.60 23.49
CA SER A 154 15.96 0.22 24.90
C SER A 154 17.31 -0.32 25.35
N GLY A 155 17.88 0.29 26.40
CA GLY A 155 19.22 0.02 26.91
C GLY A 155 19.45 -1.41 27.39
#